data_AF-A0A1B6LMC5-F1
#
_entry.id   AF-A0A1B6LMC5-F1
#
_cell.length_a   1.000
_cell.length_b   1.000
_cell.length_c   1.000
_cell.angle_alpha   90.00
_cell.angle_beta   90.00
_cell.angle_gamma   90.00
#
_symmetry.space_group_name_H-M   'P 1'
#
loop_
_entity.id
_entity.type
_entity.pdbx_description
1 polymer ?
#
loop_
_entity_poly.entity_id
_entity_poly.type
_entity_poly.pdbx_seq_one_letter_code
_entity_poly.pdbx_strand_id
1 'polypeptide(L)'
;DNRGLLLLLKGGCLHQMNSPLQAEECLNGVLTLEKKIKEDHYLVPYALVQLGIIHFQQGAHQKAIQILEDAKKNYTGYSLESRLHFQIHSALLELNSKDKKSSHDVIESTHM
;
A
#
# COMPACT_ATOMS: atom_id res chain seq x y z
N ASP A 1 -6.81 2.35 21.64
CA ASP A 1 -7.99 2.70 20.83
C ASP A 1 -8.14 1.77 19.62
N ASN A 2 -9.25 1.02 19.54
CA ASN A 2 -9.48 0.05 18.44
C ASN A 2 -9.89 0.69 17.11
N ARG A 3 -10.03 2.02 17.07
CA ARG A 3 -10.53 2.75 15.89
C ARG A 3 -9.58 2.65 14.69
N GLY A 4 -8.27 2.63 14.94
CA GLY A 4 -7.27 2.46 13.87
C GLY A 4 -7.38 1.09 13.20
N LEU A 5 -7.53 0.02 13.99
CA LEU A 5 -7.74 -1.33 13.46
C LEU A 5 -9.03 -1.45 12.64
N LEU A 6 -10.13 -0.86 13.13
CA LEU A 6 -11.41 -0.85 12.41
C LEU A 6 -11.30 -0.15 11.05
N LEU A 7 -10.62 0.99 10.99
CA LEU A 7 -10.40 1.72 9.74
C LEU A 7 -9.50 0.96 8.77
N LEU A 8 -8.45 0.31 9.26
CA LEU A 8 -7.57 -0.53 8.45
C LEU A 8 -8.34 -1.70 7.82
N LEU A 9 -9.10 -2.44 8.62
CA LEU A 9 -9.92 -3.56 8.15
C LEU A 9 -10.99 -3.09 7.15
N LYS A 10 -11.68 -1.99 7.47
CA LYS A 10 -12.68 -1.39 6.57
C LYS A 10 -12.05 -0.97 5.24
N GLY A 11 -10.88 -0.34 5.26
CA GLY A 11 -10.12 0.03 4.07
C GLY A 11 -9.80 -1.18 3.19
N GLY A 12 -9.32 -2.27 3.78
CA GLY A 12 -9.05 -3.52 3.07
C GLY A 12 -10.31 -4.15 2.46
N CYS A 13 -11.44 -4.16 3.17
CA CYS A 13 -12.70 -4.65 2.63
C CYS A 13 -13.19 -3.79 1.46
N LEU A 14 -13.16 -2.47 1.59
CA LEU A 14 -13.57 -1.53 0.54
C LEU A 14 -12.71 -1.64 -0.71
N HIS A 15 -11.41 -1.88 -0.53
CA HIS A 15 -10.49 -2.17 -1.64
C HIS A 15 -10.94 -3.42 -2.42
N GLN A 16 -11.23 -4.53 -1.71
CA GLN A 16 -11.71 -5.76 -2.33
C GLN A 16 -13.07 -5.59 -3.02
N MET A 17 -13.89 -4.63 -2.56
CA MET A 17 -15.18 -4.26 -3.15
C MET A 17 -15.05 -3.27 -4.32
N ASN A 18 -13.86 -3.04 -4.87
CA ASN A 18 -13.59 -2.08 -5.95
C ASN A 18 -14.02 -0.64 -5.62
N SER A 19 -13.93 -0.24 -4.35
CA SER A 19 -14.22 1.13 -3.87
C SER A 19 -12.94 1.83 -3.39
N PRO A 20 -11.97 2.11 -4.27
CA PRO A 20 -10.62 2.55 -3.88
C PRO A 20 -10.60 3.93 -3.21
N LEU A 21 -11.48 4.86 -3.59
CA LEU A 21 -11.54 6.20 -2.97
C LEU A 21 -11.95 6.12 -1.49
N GLN A 22 -12.99 5.35 -1.18
CA GLN A 22 -13.44 5.16 0.20
C GLN A 22 -12.41 4.37 1.03
N ALA A 23 -11.72 3.42 0.39
CA ALA A 23 -10.61 2.71 1.02
C ALA A 23 -9.48 3.68 1.39
N GLU A 24 -9.09 4.56 0.48
CA GLU A 24 -8.08 5.59 0.71
C GLU A 24 -8.48 6.56 1.85
N GLU A 25 -9.74 7.01 1.89
CA GLU A 25 -10.24 7.83 3.01
C GLU A 25 -10.13 7.11 4.36
N CYS A 26 -10.51 5.83 4.42
CA CYS A 26 -10.41 5.04 5.64
C CYS A 26 -8.94 4.88 6.10
N LEU A 27 -8.04 4.59 5.16
CA LEU A 27 -6.62 4.39 5.44
C LEU A 27 -5.92 5.70 5.85
N ASN A 28 -6.24 6.81 5.19
CA ASN A 28 -5.79 8.14 5.64
C ASN A 28 -6.29 8.45 7.05
N GLY A 29 -7.49 8.01 7.41
CA GLY A 29 -7.99 8.06 8.77
C GLY A 29 -7.06 7.37 9.78
N VAL A 30 -6.46 6.23 9.44
CA VAL A 30 -5.47 5.55 10.28
C VAL A 30 -4.22 6.41 10.48
N LEU A 31 -3.72 7.04 9.40
CA LEU A 31 -2.55 7.92 9.47
C LEU A 31 -2.80 9.13 10.36
N THR A 32 -4.00 9.73 10.33
CA THR A 32 -4.34 10.84 11.24
C THR A 32 -4.40 10.41 12.72
N LEU A 33 -4.61 9.12 12.97
CA LEU A 33 -4.61 8.54 14.30
C LEU A 33 -3.21 8.14 14.77
N GLU A 34 -2.18 8.19 13.91
CA GLU A 34 -0.79 7.83 14.25
C GLU A 34 -0.34 8.46 15.58
N LYS A 35 -0.55 9.78 15.76
CA LYS A 35 -0.17 10.51 16.97
C LYS A 35 -0.89 10.06 18.25
N LYS A 36 -1.99 9.31 18.11
CA LYS A 36 -2.81 8.78 19.21
C LYS A 36 -2.53 7.30 19.48
N ILE A 37 -1.84 6.61 18.57
CA ILE A 37 -1.50 5.20 18.70
C ILE A 37 -0.27 5.08 19.61
N LYS A 38 -0.44 4.51 20.79
CA LYS A 38 0.63 4.34 21.79
C LYS A 38 1.30 2.97 21.77
N GLU A 39 0.63 1.95 21.26
CA GLU A 39 1.07 0.55 21.38
C GLU A 39 0.97 -0.21 20.05
N ASP A 40 -0.10 0.00 19.27
CA ASP A 40 -0.34 -0.67 17.99
C ASP A 40 0.47 -0.06 16.82
N HIS A 41 1.79 0.01 16.97
CA HIS A 41 2.70 0.63 15.99
C HIS A 41 2.68 -0.03 14.60
N TYR A 42 2.12 -1.24 14.47
CA TYR A 42 1.93 -1.92 13.19
C TYR A 42 0.80 -1.31 12.34
N LEU A 43 -0.18 -0.62 12.93
CA LEU A 43 -1.38 -0.17 12.20
C LEU A 43 -1.05 0.80 11.07
N VAL A 44 -0.14 1.72 11.34
CA VAL A 44 0.27 2.77 10.41
C VAL A 44 1.06 2.21 9.21
N PRO A 45 2.13 1.40 9.40
CA PRO A 45 2.85 0.84 8.26
C PRO A 45 1.97 -0.12 7.45
N TYR A 46 1.05 -0.87 8.08
CA TYR A 46 0.08 -1.67 7.34
C TYR A 46 -0.90 -0.82 6.50
N ALA A 47 -1.34 0.34 7.02
CA ALA A 47 -2.19 1.26 6.28
C ALA A 47 -1.46 1.88 5.08
N LEU A 48 -0.18 2.23 5.24
CA LEU A 48 0.65 2.75 4.14
C LEU A 48 0.83 1.71 3.04
N VAL A 49 1.10 0.45 3.38
CA VAL A 49 1.22 -0.62 2.38
C VAL A 49 -0.07 -0.79 1.58
N GLN A 50 -1.23 -0.76 2.25
CA GLN A 50 -2.53 -0.81 1.57
C GLN A 50 -2.75 0.38 0.63
N LEU A 51 -2.38 1.60 1.04
CA LEU A 51 -2.42 2.79 0.17
C LEU A 51 -1.49 2.64 -1.04
N GLY A 52 -0.29 2.10 -0.84
CA GLY A 52 0.64 1.80 -1.93
C GLY A 52 0.03 0.84 -2.96
N ILE A 53 -0.64 -0.22 -2.50
CA ILE A 53 -1.32 -1.18 -3.37
C ILE A 53 -2.49 -0.52 -4.13
N ILE A 54 -3.29 0.31 -3.46
CA ILE A 54 -4.39 1.05 -4.11
C ILE A 54 -3.85 1.96 -5.22
N HIS A 55 -2.80 2.74 -4.94
CA HIS A 55 -2.19 3.60 -5.94
C HIS A 55 -1.58 2.82 -7.10
N PHE A 56 -1.00 1.65 -6.82
CA PHE A 56 -0.52 0.76 -7.88
C PHE A 56 -1.65 0.33 -8.81
N GLN A 57 -2.79 -0.10 -8.27
CA GLN A 57 -3.94 -0.50 -9.09
C GLN A 57 -4.55 0.65 -9.88
N GLN A 58 -4.40 1.89 -9.40
CA GLN A 58 -4.82 3.10 -10.11
C GLN A 58 -3.83 3.55 -11.20
N GLY A 59 -2.70 2.85 -11.38
CA GLY A 59 -1.65 3.21 -12.36
C GLY A 59 -0.64 4.24 -11.85
N ALA A 60 -0.75 4.69 -10.59
CA ALA A 60 0.19 5.63 -9.98
C ALA A 60 1.44 4.90 -9.42
N HIS A 61 2.18 4.21 -10.30
CA HIS A 61 3.27 3.30 -9.93
C HIS A 61 4.38 4.00 -9.13
N GLN A 62 4.80 5.19 -9.55
CA GLN A 62 5.88 5.92 -8.87
C GLN A 62 5.48 6.30 -7.43
N LYS A 63 4.23 6.74 -7.23
CA LYS A 63 3.68 7.05 -5.91
C LYS A 63 3.57 5.79 -5.04
N ALA A 64 3.14 4.67 -5.63
CA ALA A 64 3.08 3.39 -4.93
C ALA A 64 4.46 2.95 -4.42
N ILE A 65 5.50 3.00 -5.27
CA ILE A 65 6.87 2.62 -4.89
C ILE A 65 7.38 3.51 -3.75
N GLN A 66 7.19 4.83 -3.85
CA GLN A 66 7.60 5.77 -2.81
C GLN A 66 6.96 5.43 -1.46
N ILE A 67 5.62 5.23 -1.44
CA ILE A 67 4.89 4.89 -0.22
C ILE A 67 5.38 3.56 0.37
N LEU A 68 5.63 2.55 -0.46
CA LEU A 68 6.09 1.24 0.00
C LEU A 68 7.51 1.29 0.57
N GLU A 69 8.41 2.04 -0.04
CA GLU A 69 9.77 2.24 0.48
C GLU A 69 9.78 3.10 1.76
N ASP A 70 8.93 4.13 1.83
CA ASP A 70 8.77 4.95 3.03
C ASP A 70 8.19 4.13 4.18
N ALA A 71 7.21 3.27 3.93
CA ALA A 71 6.66 2.39 4.96
C ALA A 71 7.72 1.43 5.53
N LYS A 72 8.63 0.94 4.69
CA LYS A 72 9.73 0.04 5.09
C LYS A 72 10.83 0.76 5.87
N LYS A 73 11.15 2.01 5.53
CA LYS A 73 12.26 2.76 6.14
C LYS A 73 11.87 3.48 7.43
N ASN A 74 10.66 4.04 7.47
CA ASN A 74 10.24 4.93 8.57
C ASN A 74 9.60 4.18 9.76
N TYR A 75 9.27 2.90 9.60
CA TYR A 75 8.63 2.11 10.65
C TYR A 75 9.42 0.82 10.87
N THR A 76 10.00 0.66 12.07
CA THR A 76 10.76 -0.52 12.49
C THR A 76 10.50 -0.85 13.96
N GLY A 77 10.79 -2.09 14.37
CA GLY A 77 10.73 -2.49 15.78
C GLY A 77 9.35 -2.88 16.32
N TYR A 78 8.41 -3.26 15.44
CA TYR A 78 7.06 -3.70 15.82
C TYR A 78 6.82 -5.18 15.49
N SER A 79 5.88 -5.81 16.20
CA SER A 79 5.48 -7.19 15.91
C SER A 79 4.92 -7.31 14.49
N LEU A 80 5.29 -8.38 13.76
CA LEU A 80 4.91 -8.66 12.36
C LEU A 80 5.67 -7.84 11.29
N GLU A 81 6.71 -7.09 11.66
CA GLU A 81 7.57 -6.35 10.71
C GLU A 81 8.08 -7.23 9.56
N SER A 82 8.62 -8.42 9.87
CA SER A 82 9.13 -9.33 8.82
C SER A 82 8.06 -9.69 7.80
N ARG A 83 6.81 -9.93 8.25
CA ARG A 83 5.70 -10.25 7.37
C ARG A 83 5.35 -9.08 6.45
N LEU A 84 5.36 -7.85 6.99
CA LEU A 84 5.12 -6.66 6.18
C LEU A 84 6.24 -6.43 5.17
N HIS A 85 7.50 -6.64 5.56
CA HIS A 85 8.65 -6.52 4.65
C HIS A 85 8.59 -7.52 3.50
N PHE A 86 8.19 -8.76 3.77
CA PHE A 86 7.93 -9.74 2.70
C PHE A 86 6.83 -9.27 1.76
N GLN A 87 5.72 -8.75 2.29
CA GLN A 87 4.62 -8.23 1.48
C GLN A 87 5.05 -7.03 0.62
N ILE A 88 5.79 -6.08 1.18
CA ILE A 88 6.36 -4.94 0.46
C ILE A 88 7.29 -5.42 -0.66
N HIS A 89 8.17 -6.38 -0.36
CA HIS A 89 9.09 -6.92 -1.35
C HIS A 89 8.34 -7.58 -2.53
N SER A 90 7.33 -8.41 -2.25
CA SER A 90 6.49 -9.02 -3.28
C SER A 90 5.77 -7.95 -4.11
N ALA A 91 5.17 -6.94 -3.48
CA ALA A 91 4.49 -5.85 -4.18
C ALA A 91 5.45 -5.06 -5.09
N LEU A 92 6.66 -4.75 -4.63
CA LEU A 92 7.68 -4.05 -5.42
C LEU A 92 8.20 -4.89 -6.60
N LEU A 93 8.30 -6.21 -6.44
CA LEU A 93 8.67 -7.13 -7.51
C LEU A 93 7.58 -7.21 -8.58
N GLU A 94 6.31 -7.27 -8.19
CA GLU A 94 5.18 -7.22 -9.11
C GLU A 94 5.11 -5.88 -9.86
N LEU A 95 5.32 -4.76 -9.15
CA LEU A 95 5.42 -3.41 -9.71
C LEU A 95 6.47 -3.34 -10.83
N ASN A 96 7.70 -3.78 -10.54
CA ASN A 96 8.80 -3.82 -11.52
C ASN A 96 8.49 -4.74 -12.71
N SER A 97 7.74 -5.82 -12.49
CA SER A 97 7.39 -6.77 -13.56
C SER A 97 6.32 -6.22 -14.49
N LYS A 98 5.34 -5.47 -13.97
CA LYS A 98 4.30 -4.83 -14.80
C LYS A 98 4.83 -3.65 -15.61
N ASP A 99 5.76 -2.88 -15.06
CA ASP A 99 6.44 -1.78 -15.75
C ASP A 99 7.21 -2.26 -17.00
N LYS A 100 7.84 -3.44 -16.90
CA LYS A 100 8.51 -4.09 -18.04
C LYS A 100 7.54 -4.62 -19.11
N LYS A 101 6.34 -5.09 -18.72
CA LYS A 101 5.31 -5.53 -19.68
C LYS A 101 4.72 -4.36 -20.45
N SER A 102 4.38 -3.25 -19.79
CA SER A 102 3.89 -2.04 -20.47
C SER A 102 4.87 -1.47 -21.50
N SER A 103 6.18 -1.69 -21.30
CA SER A 103 7.21 -1.26 -22.26
C SER A 103 7.35 -2.21 -23.46
N HIS A 104 6.89 -3.47 -23.37
CA HIS A 104 6.97 -4.44 -24.46
C HIS A 104 5.74 -4.37 -25.38
N ASP A 105 4.55 -4.13 -24.82
CA ASP A 105 3.29 -4.03 -25.58
C ASP A 105 3.22 -2.80 -26.51
N VAL A 106 3.95 -1.71 -26.18
CA VAL A 106 4.02 -0.50 -27.03
C VAL A 106 4.86 -0.75 -28.29
N ILE A 107 5.88 -1.62 -28.21
CA ILE A 107 6.79 -1.89 -29.34
C ILE A 107 6.08 -2.76 -30.38
N GLU A 108 5.21 -3.69 -29.95
CA GLU A 108 4.47 -4.58 -30.84
C GLU A 108 3.33 -3.86 -31.60
N SER A 109 2.78 -2.76 -31.04
CA SER A 109 1.77 -1.94 -31.72
C SER A 109 2.33 -0.93 -32.74
N THR A 110 3.65 -0.74 -32.81
CA THR A 110 4.31 0.21 -33.74
C THR A 110 4.86 -0.48 -34.99
N HIS A 111 4.62 -1.78 -35.16
CA HIS A 111 5.10 -2.57 -36.30
C HIS A 111 4.00 -3.31 -37.08
N MET A 112 2.75 -2.84 -36.97
CA MET A 112 1.68 -3.14 -37.93
C MET A 112 1.24 -1.85 -38.61
#